data_AF-A0AAD1EU31-F1
#
_entry.id   AF-A0AAD1EU31-F1
#
_cell.length_a   1.000
_cell.length_b   1.000
_cell.length_c   1.000
_cell.angle_alpha   90.00
_cell.angle_beta   90.00
_cell.angle_gamma   90.00
#
_symmetry.space_group_name_H-M   'P 1'
#
loop_
_entity.id
_entity.type
_entity.pdbx_description
1 polymer ?
#
loop_
_entity_poly.entity_id
_entity_poly.type
_entity_poly.pdbx_seq_one_letter_code
_entity_poly.pdbx_strand_id
1 'polypeptide(L)'
;MAKRDQPSLLLQTLDQTLEKGVETLTDDEKFAAFKNRAINDNEQTFGKEVREQYGEDIVNASNEKFRKMSQAQVAQLTALQQKILDELKPLVGTTDFNTPEAKHLFKLHKQFLQLTWPSKQYSPKAHRSLAALYVSDPRFSKYYEDGTGKNGAAETLNAIIRHYTR
;
A
#
# COMPACT_ATOMS: atom_id res chain seq x y z
N MET A 1 -26.63 -11.35 12.92
CA MET A 1 -25.98 -11.12 11.62
C MET A 1 -24.53 -10.75 11.89
N ALA A 2 -23.60 -11.66 11.61
CA ALA A 2 -22.20 -11.50 11.97
C ALA A 2 -21.54 -10.48 11.04
N LYS A 3 -21.36 -9.24 11.52
CA LYS A 3 -20.43 -8.27 10.95
C LYS A 3 -19.03 -8.87 11.09
N ARG A 4 -18.47 -9.31 9.97
CA ARG A 4 -17.14 -9.89 9.91
C ARG A 4 -16.11 -8.77 9.88
N ASP A 5 -15.22 -8.83 10.85
CA ASP A 5 -14.09 -7.94 11.06
C ASP A 5 -13.12 -7.93 9.87
N GLN A 6 -12.48 -6.77 9.73
CA GLN A 6 -11.81 -6.22 8.56
C GLN A 6 -10.32 -6.61 8.49
N PRO A 7 -9.75 -6.71 7.27
CA PRO A 7 -8.40 -6.17 7.11
C PRO A 7 -8.05 -5.50 5.76
N SER A 8 -6.98 -4.72 5.79
CA SER A 8 -6.47 -3.72 4.83
C SER A 8 -5.72 -4.30 3.63
N LEU A 9 -5.61 -3.52 2.54
CA LEU A 9 -4.61 -3.70 1.47
C LEU A 9 -3.25 -4.01 2.07
N LEU A 10 -2.52 -5.00 1.53
CA LEU A 10 -1.06 -5.25 1.42
C LEU A 10 -0.07 -4.70 2.48
N LEU A 11 -0.60 -4.16 3.57
CA LEU A 11 -0.02 -3.25 4.54
C LEU A 11 -0.45 -3.70 5.93
N GLN A 12 -1.63 -4.32 6.06
CA GLN A 12 -1.95 -5.14 7.23
C GLN A 12 -1.38 -6.56 7.17
N THR A 13 -0.93 -7.03 6.01
CA THR A 13 -0.36 -8.37 5.94
C THR A 13 0.97 -8.43 6.70
N LEU A 14 1.65 -7.32 6.92
CA LEU A 14 3.00 -7.28 7.49
C LEU A 14 3.07 -7.34 9.02
N ASP A 15 1.95 -7.13 9.72
CA ASP A 15 1.90 -7.16 11.19
C ASP A 15 1.45 -8.51 11.77
N GLN A 16 0.89 -9.41 10.95
CA GLN A 16 0.35 -10.67 11.46
C GLN A 16 1.32 -11.85 11.33
N THR A 17 1.96 -12.08 12.48
CA THR A 17 2.21 -13.39 13.13
C THR A 17 3.58 -14.05 12.88
N LEU A 18 4.48 -13.78 13.82
CA LEU A 18 5.61 -14.63 14.22
C LEU A 18 5.20 -15.83 15.10
N GLU A 19 3.90 -16.13 15.25
CA GLU A 19 3.47 -17.23 16.11
C GLU A 19 2.37 -18.10 15.49
N LYS A 20 2.73 -19.37 15.32
CA LYS A 20 1.91 -20.58 15.14
C LYS A 20 1.54 -21.02 13.72
N GLY A 21 2.28 -22.04 13.27
CA GLY A 21 1.64 -23.27 12.80
C GLY A 21 1.69 -23.57 11.30
N VAL A 22 2.85 -24.05 10.81
CA VAL A 22 2.89 -25.18 9.86
C VAL A 22 4.13 -26.01 10.23
N GLU A 23 3.94 -27.12 10.93
CA GLU A 23 5.05 -27.95 11.48
C GLU A 23 5.86 -28.67 10.38
N THR A 24 5.50 -28.52 9.11
CA THR A 24 6.09 -29.26 7.97
C THR A 24 6.71 -28.39 6.88
N LEU A 25 6.66 -27.06 6.98
CA LEU A 25 7.19 -26.15 5.96
C LEU A 25 8.47 -25.47 6.45
N THR A 26 9.43 -25.33 5.53
CA THR A 26 10.59 -24.46 5.71
C THR A 26 10.15 -22.99 5.81
N ASP A 27 10.99 -22.13 6.39
CA ASP A 27 10.68 -20.70 6.54
C ASP A 27 10.43 -20.02 5.18
N ASP A 28 11.08 -20.51 4.11
CA ASP A 28 10.86 -20.02 2.74
C ASP A 28 9.49 -20.42 2.17
N GLU A 29 9.04 -21.64 2.42
CA GLU A 29 7.73 -22.11 1.97
C GLU A 29 6.58 -21.44 2.74
N LYS A 30 6.75 -21.25 4.05
CA LYS A 30 5.82 -20.46 4.88
C LYS A 30 5.71 -19.03 4.36
N PHE A 31 6.84 -18.42 4.04
CA PHE A 31 6.88 -17.06 3.52
C PHE A 31 6.26 -16.94 2.12
N ALA A 32 6.46 -17.93 1.26
CA ALA A 32 5.81 -17.99 -0.04
C ALA A 32 4.28 -18.14 0.08
N ALA A 33 3.81 -19.02 0.98
CA ALA A 33 2.40 -19.21 1.25
C ALA A 33 1.75 -17.93 1.81
N PHE A 34 2.45 -17.24 2.72
CA PHE A 34 2.04 -15.94 3.25
C PHE A 34 1.83 -14.88 2.15
N LYS A 35 2.81 -14.71 1.24
CA LYS A 35 2.68 -13.74 0.14
C LYS A 35 1.53 -14.09 -0.80
N ASN A 36 1.32 -15.38 -1.08
CA ASN A 36 0.20 -15.82 -1.91
C ASN A 36 -1.15 -15.53 -1.26
N ARG A 37 -1.26 -15.72 0.06
CA ARG A 37 -2.47 -15.34 0.81
C ARG A 37 -2.72 -13.84 0.73
N ALA A 38 -1.68 -13.02 0.94
CA ALA A 38 -1.78 -11.57 0.82
C ALA A 38 -2.29 -11.12 -0.55
N ILE A 39 -1.78 -11.71 -1.63
CA ILE A 39 -2.24 -11.45 -3.01
C ILE A 39 -3.70 -11.85 -3.16
N ASN A 40 -4.08 -13.05 -2.72
CA ASN A 40 -5.45 -13.55 -2.87
C ASN A 40 -6.47 -12.71 -2.10
N ASP A 41 -6.15 -12.33 -0.86
CA ASP A 41 -7.01 -11.49 -0.03
C ASP A 41 -7.19 -10.10 -0.69
N ASN A 42 -6.13 -9.56 -1.30
CA ASN A 42 -6.20 -8.31 -2.06
C ASN A 42 -7.06 -8.44 -3.32
N GLU A 43 -6.89 -9.51 -4.10
CA GLU A 43 -7.68 -9.77 -5.31
C GLU A 43 -9.17 -9.96 -5.01
N GLN A 44 -9.49 -10.67 -3.95
CA GLN A 44 -10.89 -10.85 -3.53
C GLN A 44 -11.54 -9.55 -3.08
N THR A 45 -10.77 -8.66 -2.47
CA THR A 45 -11.30 -7.43 -1.87
C THR A 45 -11.33 -6.25 -2.84
N PHE A 46 -10.30 -6.11 -3.68
CA PHE A 46 -10.08 -4.94 -4.54
C PHE A 46 -9.75 -5.30 -6.00
N GLY A 47 -9.62 -6.59 -6.32
CA GLY A 47 -9.09 -7.03 -7.62
C GLY A 47 -9.93 -6.53 -8.79
N LYS A 48 -11.26 -6.53 -8.64
CA LYS A 48 -12.16 -6.04 -9.69
C LYS A 48 -11.91 -4.57 -10.01
N GLU A 49 -11.95 -3.70 -9.01
CA GLU A 49 -11.82 -2.25 -9.16
C GLU A 49 -10.42 -1.88 -9.68
N VAL A 50 -9.39 -2.52 -9.14
CA VAL A 50 -8.01 -2.29 -9.55
C VAL A 50 -7.78 -2.77 -10.98
N ARG A 51 -8.35 -3.91 -11.39
CA ARG A 51 -8.26 -4.43 -12.78
C ARG A 51 -9.05 -3.57 -13.76
N GLU A 52 -10.22 -3.06 -13.37
CA GLU A 52 -10.98 -2.11 -14.20
C GLU A 52 -10.18 -0.82 -14.47
N GLN A 53 -9.40 -0.35 -13.48
CA GLN A 53 -8.65 0.89 -13.61
C GLN A 53 -7.26 0.74 -14.26
N TYR A 54 -6.57 -0.36 -14.00
CA TYR A 54 -5.17 -0.56 -14.40
C TYR A 54 -4.98 -1.69 -15.41
N GLY A 55 -5.97 -2.55 -15.62
CA GLY A 55 -5.90 -3.68 -16.54
C GLY A 55 -5.27 -4.94 -15.92
N GLU A 56 -5.71 -6.08 -16.44
CA GLU A 56 -5.29 -7.42 -16.02
C GLU A 56 -3.76 -7.59 -15.96
N ASP A 57 -3.06 -7.20 -17.03
CA ASP A 57 -1.61 -7.42 -17.18
C ASP A 57 -0.79 -6.68 -16.13
N ILE A 58 -1.18 -5.45 -15.81
CA ILE A 58 -0.46 -4.61 -14.84
C ILE A 58 -0.64 -5.16 -13.43
N VAL A 59 -1.87 -5.58 -13.10
CA VAL A 59 -2.17 -6.17 -11.78
C VAL A 59 -1.46 -7.52 -11.63
N ASN A 60 -1.51 -8.37 -12.65
CA ASN A 60 -0.82 -9.66 -12.65
C ASN A 60 0.70 -9.50 -12.49
N ALA A 61 1.30 -8.55 -13.23
CA ALA A 61 2.73 -8.27 -13.12
C ALA A 61 3.12 -7.70 -11.74
N SER A 62 2.26 -6.88 -11.11
CA SER A 62 2.50 -6.38 -9.75
C SER A 62 2.43 -7.52 -8.72
N ASN A 63 1.42 -8.39 -8.82
CA ASN A 63 1.28 -9.58 -7.98
C ASN A 63 2.46 -10.54 -8.13
N GLU A 64 2.91 -10.77 -9.35
CA GLU A 64 4.08 -11.62 -9.62
C GLU A 64 5.36 -11.00 -9.04
N LYS A 65 5.52 -9.68 -9.15
CA LYS A 65 6.66 -8.97 -8.55
C LYS A 65 6.69 -9.17 -7.04
N PHE A 66 5.56 -8.95 -6.35
CA PHE A 66 5.46 -9.18 -4.91
C PHE A 66 5.71 -10.65 -4.55
N ARG A 67 5.13 -11.59 -5.30
CA ARG A 67 5.34 -13.03 -5.11
C ARG A 67 6.82 -13.42 -5.18
N LYS A 68 7.62 -12.76 -6.04
CA LYS A 68 9.06 -13.03 -6.22
C LYS A 68 9.97 -12.32 -5.22
N MET A 69 9.45 -11.42 -4.37
CA MET A 69 10.29 -10.69 -3.42
C MET A 69 10.88 -11.60 -2.34
N SER A 70 12.14 -11.38 -1.98
CA SER A 70 12.77 -12.03 -0.83
C SER A 70 12.22 -11.49 0.49
N GLN A 71 12.47 -12.19 1.59
CA GLN A 71 12.11 -11.72 2.94
C GLN A 71 12.69 -10.33 3.23
N ALA A 72 13.95 -10.08 2.86
CA ALA A 72 14.59 -8.78 3.04
C ALA A 72 13.89 -7.67 2.23
N GLN A 73 13.46 -7.95 1.00
CA GLN A 73 12.73 -6.98 0.17
C GLN A 73 11.35 -6.66 0.74
N VAL A 74 10.65 -7.65 1.28
CA VAL A 74 9.36 -7.45 1.95
C VAL A 74 9.54 -6.67 3.27
N ALA A 75 10.57 -6.96 4.06
CA ALA A 75 10.91 -6.18 5.24
C ALA A 75 11.21 -4.71 4.90
N GLN A 76 11.96 -4.46 3.82
CA GLN A 76 12.21 -3.10 3.31
C GLN A 76 10.91 -2.39 2.90
N LEU A 77 10.01 -3.08 2.20
CA LEU A 77 8.70 -2.52 1.85
C LEU A 77 7.86 -2.20 3.07
N THR A 78 7.90 -3.05 4.09
CA THR A 78 7.19 -2.84 5.36
C THR A 78 7.70 -1.61 6.09
N ALA A 79 9.01 -1.50 6.24
CA ALA A 79 9.62 -0.35 6.88
C ALA A 79 9.34 0.94 6.11
N LEU A 80 9.36 0.89 4.76
CA LEU A 80 8.99 2.02 3.92
C LEU A 80 7.52 2.41 4.11
N GLN A 81 6.63 1.43 4.19
CA GLN A 81 5.21 1.67 4.45
C GLN A 81 4.99 2.37 5.79
N GLN A 82 5.56 1.83 6.87
CA GLN A 82 5.41 2.40 8.20
C GLN A 82 5.96 3.83 8.23
N LYS A 83 7.11 4.06 7.60
CA LYS A 83 7.70 5.39 7.47
C LYS A 83 6.78 6.38 6.74
N ILE A 84 6.07 5.94 5.69
CA ILE A 84 5.06 6.77 5.01
C ILE A 84 3.94 7.17 5.97
N LEU A 85 3.45 6.26 6.81
CA LEU A 85 2.43 6.57 7.81
C LEU A 85 2.95 7.55 8.88
N ASP A 86 4.13 7.27 9.42
CA ASP A 86 4.74 8.09 10.47
C ASP A 86 4.99 9.52 10.00
N GLU A 87 5.45 9.70 8.75
CA GLU A 87 5.70 11.02 8.16
C GLU A 87 4.42 11.71 7.66
N LEU A 88 3.38 10.95 7.31
CA LEU A 88 2.06 11.51 7.00
C LEU A 88 1.37 12.09 8.23
N LYS A 89 1.49 11.42 9.38
CA LYS A 89 0.83 11.80 10.63
C LYS A 89 0.98 13.28 11.04
N PRO A 90 2.18 13.89 11.06
CA PRO A 90 2.33 15.31 11.40
C PRO A 90 1.86 16.25 10.28
N LEU A 91 1.69 15.76 9.05
CA LEU A 91 1.24 16.56 7.91
C LEU A 91 -0.28 16.59 7.78
N VAL A 92 -1.03 15.74 8.50
CA VAL A 92 -2.49 15.68 8.38
C VAL A 92 -3.13 17.04 8.66
N GLY A 93 -3.88 17.55 7.68
CA GLY A 93 -4.54 18.86 7.76
C GLY A 93 -3.66 20.05 7.35
N THR A 94 -2.40 19.83 6.94
CA THR A 94 -1.57 20.91 6.38
C THR A 94 -2.15 21.42 5.05
N THR A 95 -2.00 22.72 4.81
CA THR A 95 -2.33 23.37 3.54
C THR A 95 -1.09 23.84 2.78
N ASP A 96 0.10 23.82 3.40
CA ASP A 96 1.36 24.11 2.72
C ASP A 96 2.09 22.81 2.38
N PHE A 97 2.22 22.54 1.08
CA PHE A 97 2.90 21.35 0.56
C PHE A 97 4.30 21.64 0.02
N ASN A 98 4.80 22.88 0.10
CA ASN A 98 6.14 23.24 -0.35
C ASN A 98 7.23 22.98 0.69
N THR A 99 6.86 22.35 1.83
CA THR A 99 7.81 22.03 2.89
C THR A 99 8.71 20.83 2.51
N PRO A 100 9.92 20.75 3.09
CA PRO A 100 10.80 19.59 2.93
C PRO A 100 10.12 18.25 3.28
N GLU A 101 9.28 18.24 4.32
CA GLU A 101 8.58 17.06 4.83
C GLU A 101 7.54 16.57 3.82
N ALA A 102 6.69 17.45 3.27
CA ALA A 102 5.71 17.08 2.26
C ALA A 102 6.38 16.54 0.98
N LYS A 103 7.50 17.15 0.57
CA LYS A 103 8.30 16.67 -0.56
C LYS A 103 8.92 15.30 -0.28
N HIS A 104 9.37 15.07 0.96
CA HIS A 104 9.98 13.82 1.36
C HIS A 104 8.94 12.69 1.41
N LEU A 105 7.77 12.92 2.01
CA LEU A 105 6.65 11.98 2.00
C LEU A 105 6.24 11.59 0.56
N PHE A 106 6.14 12.56 -0.35
CA PHE A 106 5.88 12.28 -1.76
C PHE A 106 6.92 11.34 -2.38
N LYS A 107 8.21 11.57 -2.09
CA LYS A 107 9.30 10.72 -2.59
C LYS A 107 9.23 9.30 -2.02
N LEU A 108 8.91 9.15 -0.74
CA LEU A 108 8.74 7.83 -0.12
C LEU A 108 7.59 7.06 -0.75
N HIS A 109 6.44 7.70 -0.94
CA HIS A 109 5.29 7.06 -1.58
C HIS A 109 5.59 6.70 -3.05
N LYS A 110 6.29 7.58 -3.79
CA LYS A 110 6.79 7.26 -5.13
C LYS A 110 7.71 6.04 -5.12
N GLN A 111 8.65 5.97 -4.19
CA GLN A 111 9.57 4.83 -4.05
C GLN A 111 8.79 3.54 -3.79
N PHE A 112 7.78 3.57 -2.92
CA PHE A 112 6.92 2.43 -2.64
C PHE A 112 6.25 1.91 -3.92
N LEU A 113 5.67 2.81 -4.74
CA LEU A 113 5.06 2.44 -6.02
C LEU A 113 6.09 1.87 -7.00
N GLN A 114 7.29 2.44 -7.08
CA GLN A 114 8.33 1.92 -7.98
C GLN A 114 8.83 0.52 -7.57
N LEU A 115 8.79 0.20 -6.27
CA LEU A 115 9.14 -1.11 -5.75
C LEU A 115 8.02 -2.14 -5.96
N THR A 116 6.75 -1.74 -5.93
CA THR A 116 5.60 -2.66 -6.01
C THR A 116 5.01 -2.80 -7.41
N TRP A 117 5.06 -1.76 -8.24
CA TRP A 117 4.54 -1.78 -9.60
C TRP A 117 5.54 -2.36 -10.61
N PRO A 118 5.06 -2.87 -11.77
CA PRO A 118 5.93 -3.28 -12.86
C PRO A 118 6.85 -2.15 -13.31
N SER A 119 8.07 -2.52 -13.72
CA SER A 119 9.04 -1.57 -14.26
C SER A 119 8.44 -0.81 -15.45
N LYS A 120 8.59 0.52 -15.48
CA LYS A 120 8.00 1.47 -16.45
C LYS A 120 6.52 1.82 -16.25
N GLN A 121 5.82 1.22 -15.28
CA GLN A 121 4.41 1.56 -15.01
C GLN A 121 4.25 2.88 -14.25
N TYR A 122 5.25 3.26 -13.45
CA TYR A 122 5.19 4.51 -12.72
C TYR A 122 5.17 5.71 -13.67
N SER A 123 4.12 6.52 -13.54
CA SER A 123 4.04 7.86 -14.12
C SER A 123 3.34 8.81 -13.13
N PRO A 124 3.56 10.14 -13.23
CA PRO A 124 2.80 11.10 -12.44
C PRO A 124 1.28 10.94 -12.59
N LYS A 125 0.80 10.63 -13.80
CA LYS A 125 -0.62 10.36 -14.07
C LYS A 125 -1.13 9.12 -13.31
N ALA A 126 -0.39 8.01 -13.36
CA ALA A 126 -0.77 6.78 -12.66
C ALA A 126 -0.76 6.97 -11.13
N HIS A 127 0.22 7.71 -10.60
CA HIS A 127 0.31 8.03 -9.18
C HIS A 127 -0.90 8.85 -8.70
N ARG A 128 -1.34 9.87 -9.47
CA ARG A 128 -2.57 10.61 -9.17
C ARG A 128 -3.82 9.75 -9.25
N SER A 129 -3.89 8.87 -10.25
CA SER A 129 -5.00 7.95 -10.44
C SER A 129 -5.19 7.06 -9.20
N LEU A 130 -4.08 6.57 -8.64
CA LEU A 130 -4.11 5.78 -7.40
C LEU A 130 -4.53 6.64 -6.21
N ALA A 131 -3.94 7.82 -6.07
CA ALA A 131 -4.24 8.71 -4.95
C ALA A 131 -5.69 9.18 -4.91
N ALA A 132 -6.36 9.28 -6.07
CA ALA A 132 -7.78 9.58 -6.15
C ALA A 132 -8.64 8.46 -5.52
N LEU A 133 -8.22 7.19 -5.62
CA LEU A 133 -8.90 6.07 -4.95
C LEU A 133 -8.86 6.19 -3.44
N TYR A 134 -7.80 6.78 -2.88
CA TYR A 134 -7.65 6.91 -1.43
C TYR A 134 -8.75 7.74 -0.78
N VAL A 135 -9.39 8.62 -1.55
CA VAL A 135 -10.48 9.49 -1.08
C VAL A 135 -11.84 9.11 -1.65
N SER A 136 -11.89 8.40 -2.78
CA SER A 136 -13.17 7.99 -3.38
C SER A 136 -13.73 6.70 -2.78
N ASP A 137 -12.88 5.90 -2.14
CA ASP A 137 -13.26 4.64 -1.53
C ASP A 137 -12.90 4.62 -0.03
N PRO A 138 -13.91 4.58 0.87
CA PRO A 138 -13.70 4.60 2.31
C PRO A 138 -12.77 3.50 2.83
N ARG A 139 -12.64 2.38 2.11
CA ARG A 139 -11.73 1.29 2.47
C ARG A 139 -10.27 1.75 2.46
N PHE A 140 -9.89 2.57 1.47
CA PHE A 140 -8.54 3.12 1.37
C PHE A 140 -8.34 4.28 2.33
N SER A 141 -9.36 5.11 2.53
CA SER A 141 -9.27 6.22 3.49
C SER A 141 -8.97 5.70 4.89
N LYS A 142 -9.72 4.66 5.30
CA LYS A 142 -9.57 4.03 6.61
C LYS A 142 -8.15 3.53 6.88
N TYR A 143 -7.47 2.96 5.90
CA TYR A 143 -6.09 2.48 6.09
C TYR A 143 -5.14 3.58 6.57
N TYR A 144 -5.17 4.75 5.93
CA TYR A 144 -4.30 5.88 6.30
C TYR A 144 -4.75 6.54 7.60
N GLU A 145 -6.06 6.62 7.85
CA GLU A 145 -6.59 7.17 9.09
C GLU A 145 -6.26 6.30 10.30
N ASP A 146 -6.44 4.98 10.20
CA ASP A 146 -6.07 4.03 11.26
C ASP A 146 -4.55 4.03 11.48
N GLY A 147 -3.77 3.99 10.39
CA GLY A 147 -2.30 3.96 10.46
C GLY A 147 -1.68 5.21 11.06
N THR A 148 -2.33 6.37 10.93
CA THR A 148 -1.85 7.64 11.50
C THR A 148 -2.55 8.01 12.82
N GLY A 149 -3.72 7.42 13.09
CA GLY A 149 -4.63 7.83 14.15
C GLY A 149 -5.27 9.20 13.92
N LYS A 150 -5.41 9.64 12.66
CA LYS A 150 -5.87 10.97 12.29
C LYS A 150 -6.86 10.93 11.12
N ASN A 151 -8.07 11.45 11.32
CA ASN A 151 -9.01 11.66 10.23
C ASN A 151 -8.43 12.65 9.20
N GLY A 152 -8.74 12.46 7.91
CA GLY A 152 -8.22 13.35 6.85
C GLY A 152 -6.82 12.96 6.34
N ALA A 153 -6.26 11.84 6.80
CA ALA A 153 -4.91 11.41 6.42
C ALA A 153 -4.83 11.04 4.93
N ALA A 154 -5.83 10.34 4.41
CA ALA A 154 -5.89 9.97 3.00
C ALA A 154 -6.04 11.19 2.08
N GLU A 155 -6.86 12.16 2.47
CA GLU A 155 -7.04 13.44 1.79
C GLU A 155 -5.73 14.23 1.74
N THR A 156 -5.02 14.29 2.87
CA THR A 156 -3.72 14.96 2.96
C THR A 156 -2.71 14.30 2.03
N LEU A 157 -2.59 12.97 2.05
CA LEU A 157 -1.68 12.24 1.16
C LEU A 157 -2.05 12.46 -0.31
N ASN A 158 -3.33 12.39 -0.66
CA ASN A 158 -3.80 12.65 -2.01
C ASN A 158 -3.46 14.09 -2.46
N ALA A 159 -3.66 15.09 -1.60
CA ALA A 159 -3.35 16.48 -1.90
C ALA A 159 -1.84 16.69 -2.14
N ILE A 160 -0.97 16.10 -1.31
CA ILE A 160 0.49 16.13 -1.48
C ILE A 160 0.89 15.47 -2.80
N ILE A 161 0.35 14.29 -3.10
CA ILE A 161 0.64 13.59 -4.36
C ILE A 161 0.23 14.47 -5.56
N ARG A 162 -0.99 15.02 -5.54
CA ARG A 162 -1.48 15.91 -6.60
C ARG A 162 -0.63 17.17 -6.76
N HIS A 163 -0.06 17.71 -5.68
CA HIS A 163 0.84 18.86 -5.73
C HIS A 163 2.12 18.56 -6.51
N TYR A 164 2.75 17.40 -6.28
CA TYR A 164 4.05 17.04 -6.86
C TYR A 164 3.99 16.29 -8.19
N THR A 165 2.80 15.94 -8.66
CA THR A 165 2.60 15.20 -9.91
C THR A 165 1.91 16.03 -11.00
N ARG A 166 1.72 17.34 -10.77
CA ARG A 166 1.05 18.30 -11.68
C ARG A 166 1.55 18.14 -13.11
#